data_AF-A0A8H1QR28-F1
#
_entry.id   AF-A0A8H1QR28-F1
#
_cell.length_a   1.000
_cell.length_b   1.000
_cell.length_c   1.000
_cell.angle_alpha   90.00
_cell.angle_beta   90.00
_cell.angle_gamma   90.00
#
_symmetry.space_group_name_H-M   'P 1'
#
loop_
_entity.id
_entity.type
_entity.pdbx_description
1 polymer ?
#
loop_
_entity_poly.entity_id
_entity_poly.type
_entity_poly.pdbx_seq_one_letter_code
_entity_poly.pdbx_strand_id
1 'polypeptide(L)'
;MVGAIVGGLFAFGVVGGGGNSDVADDGPHKLTVPSQVGEYKTSSGGMNSSGGPVGATDSEKAEELGVKDAKKVAGGYTNGVGTTGKSMSFNGVYGTIDDPAGTLDNAFAKADENSKDTGDNAGESEKVEWEGDAETVEPEGLDGAVMKCRTAKVTEGTTNMSIPICIWADHSTMGTVLGVDLAAAMKGSGDSLSTDEVAKFAADLRAKARVKA
;
A
#
# COMPACT_ATOMS: atom_id res chain seq x y z
N MET A 1 -23.46 52.04 3.59
CA MET A 1 -23.41 50.67 3.08
C MET A 1 -23.45 49.74 4.26
N VAL A 2 -24.40 48.80 4.24
CA VAL A 2 -24.62 47.76 5.25
C VAL A 2 -23.51 46.71 5.15
N GLY A 3 -23.10 46.13 6.27
CA GLY A 3 -22.32 44.90 6.28
C GLY A 3 -21.71 44.57 7.64
N ALA A 4 -22.53 44.13 8.59
CA ALA A 4 -22.05 43.40 9.75
C ALA A 4 -22.00 41.92 9.41
N ILE A 5 -20.84 41.27 9.58
CA ILE A 5 -20.77 39.82 9.85
C ILE A 5 -19.97 39.64 11.12
N VAL A 6 -20.70 39.26 12.16
CA VAL A 6 -20.23 38.68 13.40
C VAL A 6 -20.01 37.19 13.14
N GLY A 7 -18.87 36.65 13.55
CA GLY A 7 -18.70 35.19 13.60
C GLY A 7 -17.28 34.73 13.87
N GLY A 8 -16.95 34.56 15.16
CA GLY A 8 -16.11 33.44 15.62
C GLY A 8 -14.60 33.64 15.63
N LEU A 9 -14.02 33.46 16.81
CA LEU A 9 -12.64 33.69 17.21
C LEU A 9 -11.96 32.33 17.47
N PHE A 10 -10.62 32.26 17.28
CA PHE A 10 -9.65 31.20 17.68
C PHE A 10 -9.53 29.98 16.72
N ALA A 11 -8.36 29.45 16.33
CA ALA A 11 -7.00 29.53 16.87
C ALA A 11 -5.90 29.25 15.80
N PHE A 12 -4.67 29.57 16.19
CA PHE A 12 -3.39 29.53 15.47
C PHE A 12 -2.82 28.13 15.14
N GLY A 13 -1.96 28.08 14.10
CA GLY A 13 -0.96 27.03 13.80
C GLY A 13 -1.52 25.92 12.90
N VAL A 14 -0.98 25.56 11.74
CA VAL A 14 0.41 25.37 11.31
C VAL A 14 0.48 25.39 9.78
N VAL A 15 1.66 25.73 9.26
CA VAL A 15 2.06 25.53 7.86
C VAL A 15 2.20 24.03 7.59
N GLY A 16 1.55 23.51 6.55
CA GLY A 16 1.76 22.17 5.98
C GLY A 16 0.76 21.10 6.43
N GLY A 17 0.09 20.44 5.47
CA GLY A 17 -0.73 19.25 5.70
C GLY A 17 -1.97 19.22 4.81
N GLY A 18 -1.95 18.39 3.77
CA GLY A 18 -3.11 18.15 2.89
C GLY A 18 -4.30 17.64 3.70
N GLY A 19 -5.46 18.26 3.49
CA GLY A 19 -6.64 18.10 4.32
C GLY A 19 -7.22 16.68 4.31
N ASN A 20 -7.46 16.17 5.51
CA ASN A 20 -8.27 14.99 5.83
C ASN A 20 -9.78 15.22 5.60
N SER A 21 -10.17 15.94 4.54
CA SER A 21 -11.55 16.42 4.34
C SER A 21 -12.37 15.62 3.34
N ASP A 22 -11.76 14.70 2.59
CA ASP A 22 -12.39 14.09 1.40
C ASP A 22 -12.60 12.56 1.46
N VAL A 23 -12.13 11.87 2.51
CA VAL A 23 -12.43 10.44 2.70
C VAL A 23 -13.71 10.29 3.51
N ALA A 24 -14.78 9.83 2.88
CA ALA A 24 -16.03 9.57 3.60
C ALA A 24 -15.89 8.34 4.51
N ASP A 25 -16.29 8.48 5.78
CA ASP A 25 -16.43 7.35 6.70
C ASP A 25 -17.74 6.60 6.41
N ASP A 26 -17.62 5.40 5.83
CA ASP A 26 -18.73 4.49 5.53
C ASP A 26 -18.94 3.40 6.62
N GLY A 27 -18.28 3.58 7.76
CA GLY A 27 -18.32 2.72 8.93
C GLY A 27 -17.29 1.60 8.89
N PRO A 28 -17.29 0.73 9.92
CA PRO A 28 -16.27 -0.29 10.07
C PRO A 28 -16.40 -1.39 9.00
N HIS A 29 -15.27 -1.69 8.36
CA HIS A 29 -15.12 -2.79 7.42
C HIS A 29 -14.02 -3.76 7.87
N LYS A 30 -14.18 -5.02 7.47
CA LYS A 30 -13.16 -6.07 7.55
C LYS A 30 -12.59 -6.30 6.16
N LEU A 31 -11.36 -6.79 6.11
CA LEU A 31 -10.76 -7.28 4.86
C LEU A 31 -10.93 -8.79 4.73
N THR A 32 -11.09 -9.23 3.48
CA THR A 32 -11.09 -10.63 3.08
C THR A 32 -10.12 -10.82 1.92
N VAL A 33 -9.90 -12.06 1.49
CA VAL A 33 -9.12 -12.37 0.28
C VAL A 33 -10.10 -12.86 -0.79
N PRO A 34 -10.58 -11.98 -1.69
CA PRO A 34 -11.39 -12.38 -2.83
C PRO A 34 -10.67 -13.43 -3.67
N SER A 35 -11.37 -14.43 -4.19
CA SER A 35 -10.77 -15.47 -5.05
C SER A 35 -10.27 -14.93 -6.40
N GLN A 36 -10.74 -13.75 -6.81
CA GLN A 36 -10.37 -13.11 -8.07
C GLN A 36 -10.54 -11.59 -8.05
N VAL A 37 -9.57 -10.86 -8.59
CA VAL A 37 -9.60 -9.40 -8.81
C VAL A 37 -9.22 -9.13 -10.27
N GLY A 38 -10.13 -8.53 -11.04
CA GLY A 38 -9.99 -8.46 -12.50
C GLY A 38 -9.70 -9.83 -13.10
N GLU A 39 -8.57 -9.93 -13.82
CA GLU A 39 -8.05 -11.15 -14.43
C GLU A 39 -7.19 -12.01 -13.50
N TYR A 40 -6.78 -11.47 -12.35
CA TYR A 40 -5.90 -12.16 -11.43
C TYR A 40 -6.70 -13.07 -10.49
N LYS A 41 -6.24 -14.31 -10.34
CA LYS A 41 -6.83 -15.30 -9.44
C LYS A 41 -5.94 -15.50 -8.23
N THR A 42 -6.53 -15.82 -7.09
CA THR A 42 -5.75 -16.18 -5.90
C THR A 42 -4.85 -17.37 -6.19
N SER A 43 -3.55 -17.23 -5.95
CA SER A 43 -2.61 -18.34 -6.04
C SER A 43 -2.73 -19.23 -4.80
N SER A 44 -2.87 -20.54 -5.00
CA SER A 44 -2.73 -21.55 -3.95
C SER A 44 -1.25 -21.64 -3.56
N GLY A 45 -0.83 -20.73 -2.70
CA GLY A 45 0.56 -20.42 -2.41
C GLY A 45 0.69 -18.91 -2.42
N GLY A 46 0.16 -18.27 -1.37
CA GLY A 46 0.37 -16.85 -1.17
C GLY A 46 1.87 -16.59 -1.19
N MET A 47 2.31 -15.56 -1.93
CA MET A 47 3.62 -15.00 -1.63
C MET A 47 3.52 -14.52 -0.18
N ASN A 48 4.07 -15.30 0.73
CA ASN A 48 4.33 -14.86 2.09
C ASN A 48 5.39 -13.77 1.93
N SER A 49 4.95 -12.55 1.66
CA SER A 49 5.76 -11.34 1.70
C SER A 49 6.06 -11.01 3.16
N SER A 50 6.64 -11.97 3.87
CA SER A 50 7.19 -11.80 5.20
C SER A 50 8.48 -10.96 5.17
N GLY A 51 9.00 -10.65 3.97
CA GLY A 51 10.24 -9.92 3.76
C GLY A 51 10.33 -9.24 2.39
N GLY A 52 9.30 -8.48 2.00
CA GLY A 52 9.44 -7.51 0.90
C GLY A 52 9.90 -6.13 1.42
N PRO A 53 10.20 -5.15 0.54
CA PRO A 53 10.68 -3.81 0.90
C PRO A 53 9.80 -3.04 1.91
N VAL A 54 8.51 -3.34 1.92
CA VAL A 54 7.51 -2.76 2.83
C VAL A 54 7.24 -3.61 4.07
N GLY A 55 7.90 -4.78 4.18
CA GLY A 55 7.70 -5.75 5.23
C GLY A 55 6.28 -6.34 5.26
N ALA A 56 6.10 -7.42 6.01
CA ALA A 56 4.77 -7.76 6.48
C ALA A 56 4.35 -6.67 7.49
N THR A 57 3.24 -5.99 7.23
CA THR A 57 2.52 -5.24 8.28
C THR A 57 1.92 -6.24 9.26
N ASP A 58 2.74 -6.68 10.22
CA ASP A 58 2.23 -7.33 11.43
C ASP A 58 1.37 -6.34 12.23
N SER A 59 0.52 -6.86 13.11
CA SER A 59 -0.49 -6.05 13.82
C SER A 59 0.13 -4.99 14.74
N GLU A 60 1.31 -5.25 15.28
CA GLU A 60 2.03 -4.34 16.17
C GLU A 60 2.59 -3.15 15.37
N LYS A 61 3.19 -3.40 14.20
CA LYS A 61 3.58 -2.33 13.27
C LYS A 61 2.37 -1.56 12.74
N ALA A 62 1.22 -2.20 12.55
CA ALA A 62 0.02 -1.52 12.07
C ALA A 62 -0.50 -0.46 13.07
N GLU A 63 -0.37 -0.70 14.39
CA GLU A 63 -0.69 0.31 15.41
C GLU A 63 0.26 1.51 15.34
N GLU A 64 1.55 1.29 15.06
CA GLU A 64 2.52 2.38 14.82
C GLU A 64 2.15 3.24 13.61
N LEU A 65 1.41 2.68 12.65
CA LEU A 65 0.89 3.39 11.47
C LEU A 65 -0.45 4.11 11.73
N GLY A 66 -1.01 3.99 12.93
CA GLY A 66 -2.29 4.60 13.31
C GLY A 66 -3.51 3.71 13.13
N VAL A 67 -3.33 2.41 12.88
CA VAL A 67 -4.44 1.44 12.79
C VAL A 67 -4.71 0.82 14.16
N LYS A 68 -5.78 1.23 14.84
CA LYS A 68 -6.15 0.69 16.15
C LYS A 68 -6.87 -0.65 16.04
N ASP A 69 -6.65 -1.54 17.01
CA ASP A 69 -7.23 -2.90 17.07
C ASP A 69 -6.95 -3.72 15.79
N ALA A 70 -5.74 -3.58 15.25
CA ALA A 70 -5.38 -4.03 13.92
C ALA A 70 -5.46 -5.56 13.76
N LYS A 71 -6.12 -5.99 12.69
CA LYS A 71 -6.19 -7.38 12.24
C LYS A 71 -5.67 -7.48 10.82
N LYS A 72 -4.85 -8.50 10.56
CA LYS A 72 -4.18 -8.69 9.28
C LYS A 72 -4.86 -9.71 8.37
N VAL A 73 -4.72 -9.49 7.07
CA VAL A 73 -5.09 -10.38 5.98
C VAL A 73 -4.00 -10.32 4.93
N ALA A 74 -3.64 -11.44 4.32
CA ALA A 74 -2.69 -11.46 3.23
C ALA A 74 -3.18 -12.38 2.11
N GLY A 75 -2.88 -12.01 0.88
CA GLY A 75 -3.25 -12.75 -0.32
C GLY A 75 -2.20 -12.63 -1.42
N GLY A 76 -2.09 -13.66 -2.25
CA GLY A 76 -1.31 -13.65 -3.48
C GLY A 76 -2.23 -13.86 -4.67
N TYR A 77 -1.95 -13.16 -5.75
CA TYR A 77 -2.77 -13.16 -6.97
C TYR A 77 -1.88 -13.33 -8.18
N THR A 78 -2.29 -14.16 -9.14
CA THR A 78 -1.55 -14.36 -10.39
C THR A 78 -2.43 -14.20 -11.60
N ASN A 79 -1.86 -13.65 -12.67
CA ASN A 79 -2.42 -13.64 -14.01
C ASN A 79 -1.39 -14.24 -14.98
N GLY A 80 -1.82 -15.12 -15.88
CA GLY A 80 -0.92 -15.85 -16.77
C GLY A 80 -0.11 -16.96 -16.08
N VAL A 81 0.79 -17.60 -16.84
CA VAL A 81 1.64 -18.71 -16.38
C VAL A 81 3.07 -18.54 -16.89
N GLY A 82 4.02 -19.20 -16.21
CA GLY A 82 5.42 -19.24 -16.62
C GLY A 82 6.08 -17.86 -16.68
N THR A 83 6.96 -17.67 -17.66
CA THR A 83 7.74 -16.44 -17.88
C THR A 83 6.89 -15.25 -18.32
N THR A 84 5.61 -15.44 -18.66
CA THR A 84 4.68 -14.37 -19.07
C THR A 84 3.70 -13.99 -17.97
N GLY A 85 3.81 -14.64 -16.81
CA GLY A 85 2.89 -14.40 -15.71
C GLY A 85 3.21 -13.09 -14.98
N LYS A 86 2.19 -12.60 -14.28
CA LYS A 86 2.25 -11.46 -13.38
C LYS A 86 1.76 -11.91 -12.02
N SER A 87 2.37 -11.36 -10.97
CA SER A 87 2.01 -11.65 -9.59
C SER A 87 1.72 -10.34 -8.85
N MET A 88 0.65 -10.32 -8.07
CA MET A 88 0.35 -9.25 -7.12
C MET A 88 0.35 -9.86 -5.72
N SER A 89 1.04 -9.23 -4.78
CA SER A 89 0.93 -9.56 -3.36
C SER A 89 0.13 -8.47 -2.66
N PHE A 90 -0.77 -8.89 -1.77
CA PHE A 90 -1.63 -8.05 -0.97
C PHE A 90 -1.36 -8.31 0.51
N ASN A 91 -1.02 -7.26 1.24
CA ASN A 91 -1.01 -7.25 2.70
C ASN A 91 -2.02 -6.20 3.17
N GLY A 92 -3.07 -6.66 3.82
CA GLY A 92 -4.15 -5.83 4.32
C GLY A 92 -4.19 -5.81 5.84
N VAL A 93 -4.58 -4.67 6.40
CA VAL A 93 -4.93 -4.53 7.82
C VAL A 93 -6.27 -3.84 7.94
N TYR A 94 -7.07 -4.25 8.90
CA TYR A 94 -8.34 -3.61 9.21
C TYR A 94 -8.48 -3.38 10.72
N GLY A 95 -9.13 -2.29 11.08
CA GLY A 95 -9.16 -1.73 12.43
C GLY A 95 -9.87 -0.38 12.42
N THR A 96 -9.51 0.52 13.32
CA THR A 96 -9.95 1.93 13.28
C THR A 96 -8.81 2.81 12.80
N ILE A 97 -9.07 3.66 11.81
CA ILE A 97 -8.10 4.59 11.22
C ILE A 97 -8.71 6.00 11.26
N ASP A 98 -8.17 6.86 12.11
CA ASP A 98 -8.69 8.22 12.29
C ASP A 98 -8.25 9.17 11.17
N ASP A 99 -7.04 8.95 10.64
CA ASP A 99 -6.40 9.79 9.62
C ASP A 99 -5.82 8.90 8.50
N PRO A 100 -6.62 8.55 7.47
CA PRO A 100 -6.17 7.69 6.38
C PRO A 100 -4.95 8.25 5.64
N ALA A 101 -4.89 9.57 5.43
CA ALA A 101 -3.76 10.20 4.75
C ALA A 101 -2.49 10.13 5.59
N GLY A 102 -2.59 10.45 6.89
CA GLY A 102 -1.49 10.31 7.84
C GLY A 102 -1.00 8.87 7.97
N THR A 103 -1.89 7.88 7.92
CA THR A 103 -1.52 6.46 7.91
C THR A 103 -0.67 6.10 6.69
N LEU A 104 -0.98 6.63 5.49
CA LEU A 104 -0.14 6.43 4.30
C LEU A 104 1.24 7.08 4.43
N ASP A 105 1.30 8.29 4.97
CA ASP A 105 2.57 9.00 5.21
C ASP A 105 3.46 8.24 6.20
N ASN A 106 2.87 7.77 7.31
CA ASN A 106 3.57 6.94 8.28
C ASN A 106 4.05 5.63 7.65
N ALA A 107 3.26 5.00 6.78
CA ALA A 107 3.62 3.75 6.13
C ALA A 107 4.88 3.90 5.26
N PHE A 108 4.94 4.95 4.42
CA PHE A 108 6.12 5.21 3.60
C PHE A 108 7.33 5.70 4.42
N ALA A 109 7.12 6.52 5.45
CA ALA A 109 8.19 6.93 6.36
C ALA A 109 8.82 5.72 7.08
N LYS A 110 8.00 4.80 7.57
CA LYS A 110 8.47 3.55 8.17
C LYS A 110 9.18 2.66 7.14
N ALA A 111 8.73 2.65 5.89
CA ALA A 111 9.39 1.93 4.82
C ALA A 111 10.78 2.52 4.47
N ASP A 112 10.96 3.85 4.59
CA ASP A 112 12.26 4.52 4.50
C ASP A 112 13.17 4.29 5.72
N GLU A 113 12.59 3.98 6.89
CA GLU A 113 13.36 3.55 8.06
C GLU A 113 13.83 2.10 7.89
N ASN A 114 12.91 1.20 7.55
CA ASN A 114 13.20 -0.23 7.40
C ASN A 114 14.22 -0.51 6.28
N SER A 115 14.23 0.29 5.21
CA SER A 115 15.20 0.15 4.12
C SER A 115 16.65 0.46 4.53
N LYS A 116 16.86 1.10 5.67
CA LYS A 116 18.19 1.36 6.24
C LYS A 116 18.69 0.22 7.13
N ASP A 117 17.77 -0.63 7.59
CA ASP A 117 18.03 -1.75 8.50
C ASP A 117 18.18 -3.09 7.77
N THR A 118 18.62 -3.07 6.51
CA THR A 118 18.90 -4.28 5.72
C THR A 118 20.14 -5.01 6.28
N GLY A 119 19.94 -5.71 7.39
CA GLY A 119 20.94 -6.50 8.09
C GLY A 119 21.11 -7.90 7.50
N ASP A 120 22.38 -8.30 7.36
CA ASP A 120 22.93 -9.57 6.89
C ASP A 120 22.22 -10.83 7.42
N ASN A 121 21.08 -11.20 6.85
CA ASN A 121 20.43 -12.47 7.13
C ASN A 121 20.47 -13.34 5.88
N ALA A 122 21.53 -14.15 5.78
CA ALA A 122 21.70 -15.29 4.87
C ALA A 122 22.47 -15.07 3.54
N GLY A 123 23.49 -14.22 3.52
CA GLY A 123 24.67 -14.44 2.66
C GLY A 123 24.88 -13.44 1.52
N GLU A 124 23.88 -12.66 1.13
CA GLU A 124 24.04 -11.44 0.33
C GLU A 124 23.17 -10.33 0.92
N SER A 125 23.68 -9.10 0.97
CA SER A 125 22.95 -7.95 1.51
C SER A 125 21.87 -7.51 0.51
N GLU A 126 20.59 -7.75 0.83
CA GLU A 126 19.48 -7.11 0.13
C GLU A 126 19.55 -5.59 0.38
N LYS A 127 19.52 -4.78 -0.68
CA LYS A 127 19.49 -3.33 -0.59
C LYS A 127 18.18 -2.82 -1.16
N VAL A 128 17.46 -2.03 -0.37
CA VAL A 128 16.22 -1.36 -0.78
C VAL A 128 16.48 0.13 -0.89
N GLU A 129 16.25 0.70 -2.06
CA GLU A 129 16.29 2.14 -2.31
C GLU A 129 14.95 2.61 -2.85
N TRP A 130 14.41 3.70 -2.33
CA TRP A 130 13.14 4.22 -2.80
C TRP A 130 13.34 5.27 -3.90
N GLU A 131 12.57 5.16 -4.98
CA GLU A 131 12.56 6.16 -6.03
C GLU A 131 11.67 7.35 -5.66
N GLY A 132 12.22 8.56 -5.75
CA GLY A 132 11.47 9.80 -5.53
C GLY A 132 10.77 9.84 -4.17
N ASP A 133 9.69 10.59 -4.08
CA ASP A 133 8.75 10.59 -2.96
C ASP A 133 7.51 9.75 -3.30
N ALA A 134 6.72 9.35 -2.30
CA ALA A 134 5.44 8.68 -2.56
C ALA A 134 4.44 9.67 -3.19
N GLU A 135 3.85 9.28 -4.31
CA GLU A 135 2.92 10.12 -5.07
C GLU A 135 1.48 9.68 -4.82
N THR A 136 0.59 10.66 -4.64
CA THR A 136 -0.85 10.41 -4.58
C THR A 136 -1.35 10.00 -5.97
N VAL A 137 -2.13 8.92 -6.01
CA VAL A 137 -2.75 8.42 -7.25
C VAL A 137 -4.26 8.31 -7.08
N GLU A 138 -4.99 8.51 -8.18
CA GLU A 138 -6.45 8.42 -8.23
C GLU A 138 -6.87 7.41 -9.31
N PRO A 139 -6.58 6.11 -9.14
CA PRO A 139 -7.01 5.10 -10.09
C PRO A 139 -8.54 5.01 -10.13
N GLU A 140 -9.08 4.70 -11.31
CA GLU A 140 -10.52 4.48 -11.48
C GLU A 140 -11.04 3.44 -10.46
N GLY A 141 -12.15 3.77 -9.79
CA GLY A 141 -12.80 2.90 -8.80
C GLY A 141 -12.29 3.04 -7.36
N LEU A 142 -11.37 3.97 -7.09
CA LEU A 142 -10.94 4.30 -5.73
C LEU A 142 -11.92 5.25 -5.03
N ASP A 143 -13.08 4.73 -4.64
CA ASP A 143 -14.11 5.52 -3.95
C ASP A 143 -13.95 5.48 -2.42
N GLY A 144 -13.91 6.64 -1.76
CA GLY A 144 -13.89 6.73 -0.29
C GLY A 144 -12.60 6.19 0.34
N ALA A 145 -11.46 6.39 -0.32
CA ALA A 145 -10.13 6.09 0.18
C ALA A 145 -9.09 7.00 -0.47
N VAL A 146 -7.93 7.11 0.16
CA VAL A 146 -6.73 7.69 -0.44
C VAL A 146 -5.76 6.59 -0.84
N MET A 147 -4.95 6.84 -1.87
CA MET A 147 -3.88 5.93 -2.29
C MET A 147 -2.61 6.70 -2.63
N LYS A 148 -1.48 6.14 -2.20
CA LYS A 148 -0.14 6.60 -2.60
C LYS A 148 0.65 5.44 -3.16
N CYS A 149 1.47 5.72 -4.17
CA CYS A 149 2.39 4.74 -4.74
C CYS A 149 3.82 5.26 -4.74
N ARG A 150 4.77 4.34 -4.61
CA ARG A 150 6.19 4.61 -4.75
C ARG A 150 6.91 3.35 -5.23
N THR A 151 7.97 3.53 -5.99
CA THR A 151 8.76 2.40 -6.50
C THR A 151 9.94 2.12 -5.60
N ALA A 152 10.11 0.85 -5.21
CA ALA A 152 11.30 0.36 -4.53
C ALA A 152 12.25 -0.28 -5.54
N LYS A 153 13.50 0.16 -5.55
CA LYS A 153 14.63 -0.52 -6.18
C LYS A 153 15.19 -1.53 -5.19
N VAL A 154 15.09 -2.80 -5.55
CA VAL A 154 15.60 -3.93 -4.75
C VAL A 154 16.80 -4.52 -5.45
N THR A 155 17.96 -4.48 -4.80
CA THR A 155 19.19 -5.09 -5.27
C THR A 155 19.57 -6.26 -4.36
N GLU A 156 19.73 -7.45 -4.92
CA GLU A 156 20.17 -8.65 -4.21
C GLU A 156 21.13 -9.43 -5.12
N GLY A 157 22.43 -9.43 -4.77
CA GLY A 157 23.46 -10.03 -5.61
C GLY A 157 23.54 -9.40 -7.00
N THR A 158 23.21 -10.19 -8.03
CA THR A 158 23.13 -9.73 -9.43
C THR A 158 21.74 -9.25 -9.84
N THR A 159 20.75 -9.42 -8.97
CA THR A 159 19.37 -9.00 -9.20
C THR A 159 19.22 -7.51 -8.89
N ASN A 160 18.59 -6.74 -9.77
CA ASN A 160 18.26 -5.33 -9.56
C ASN A 160 16.90 -4.98 -10.17
N MET A 161 15.86 -4.94 -9.35
CA MET A 161 14.46 -4.85 -9.76
C MET A 161 13.82 -3.56 -9.27
N SER A 162 13.07 -2.86 -10.13
CA SER A 162 12.18 -1.78 -9.71
C SER A 162 10.77 -2.33 -9.50
N ILE A 163 10.26 -2.28 -8.27
CA ILE A 163 8.98 -2.85 -7.86
C ILE A 163 8.05 -1.72 -7.41
N PRO A 164 6.95 -1.44 -8.15
CA PRO A 164 5.95 -0.48 -7.71
C PRO A 164 5.17 -1.02 -6.49
N ILE A 165 4.97 -0.15 -5.52
CA ILE A 165 4.19 -0.42 -4.31
C ILE A 165 3.13 0.65 -4.16
N CYS A 166 1.88 0.22 -4.01
CA CYS A 166 0.73 1.10 -3.82
C CYS A 166 0.03 0.76 -2.52
N ILE A 167 -0.21 1.78 -1.70
CA ILE A 167 -0.89 1.64 -0.41
C ILE A 167 -2.16 2.48 -0.44
N TRP A 168 -3.29 1.87 -0.12
CA TRP A 168 -4.54 2.59 0.12
C TRP A 168 -4.91 2.58 1.59
N ALA A 169 -5.65 3.60 2.01
CA ALA A 169 -6.26 3.68 3.33
C ALA A 169 -7.63 4.35 3.28
N ASP A 170 -8.54 3.86 4.11
CA ASP A 170 -9.78 4.52 4.52
C ASP A 170 -9.93 4.45 6.04
N HIS A 171 -11.09 4.84 6.58
CA HIS A 171 -11.31 4.90 8.02
C HIS A 171 -11.31 3.55 8.76
N SER A 172 -11.26 2.43 8.05
CA SER A 172 -11.24 1.11 8.69
C SER A 172 -10.34 0.06 8.05
N THR A 173 -9.79 0.34 6.86
CA THR A 173 -8.96 -0.60 6.13
C THR A 173 -7.77 0.09 5.49
N MET A 174 -6.62 -0.55 5.56
CA MET A 174 -5.42 -0.20 4.82
C MET A 174 -4.95 -1.44 4.06
N GLY A 175 -4.44 -1.25 2.85
CA GLY A 175 -3.82 -2.34 2.12
C GLY A 175 -2.64 -1.90 1.29
N THR A 176 -1.67 -2.79 1.21
CA THR A 176 -0.43 -2.64 0.47
C THR A 176 -0.40 -3.66 -0.64
N VAL A 177 -0.28 -3.19 -1.89
CA VAL A 177 -0.06 -4.02 -3.07
C VAL A 177 1.34 -3.79 -3.60
N LEU A 178 2.01 -4.88 -3.96
CA LEU A 178 3.19 -4.86 -4.81
C LEU A 178 2.95 -5.72 -6.05
N GLY A 179 3.51 -5.29 -7.18
CA GLY A 179 3.38 -5.96 -8.48
C GLY A 179 4.71 -6.50 -9.00
N VAL A 180 4.73 -7.79 -9.36
CA VAL A 180 5.88 -8.49 -9.94
C VAL A 180 5.56 -9.00 -11.34
N ASP A 181 6.31 -8.53 -12.34
CA ASP A 181 6.38 -9.18 -13.65
C ASP A 181 7.35 -10.37 -13.57
N LEU A 182 6.86 -11.59 -13.85
CA LEU A 182 7.68 -12.79 -13.70
C LEU A 182 8.78 -12.88 -14.77
N ALA A 183 8.62 -12.23 -15.93
CA ALA A 183 9.67 -12.18 -16.95
C ALA A 183 10.83 -11.30 -16.48
N ALA A 184 10.52 -10.12 -15.93
CA ALA A 184 11.51 -9.21 -15.36
C ALA A 184 12.22 -9.88 -14.16
N ALA A 185 11.46 -10.52 -13.27
CA ALA A 185 12.03 -11.26 -12.14
C ALA A 185 12.99 -12.38 -12.59
N MET A 186 12.66 -13.13 -13.65
CA MET A 186 13.55 -14.17 -14.19
C MET A 186 14.80 -13.60 -14.88
N LYS A 187 14.72 -12.40 -15.46
CA LYS A 187 15.91 -11.68 -15.96
C LYS A 187 16.75 -11.12 -14.82
N GLY A 188 16.20 -11.04 -13.61
CA GLY A 188 16.81 -10.43 -12.44
C GLY A 188 17.08 -8.94 -12.63
N SER A 189 16.47 -8.27 -13.62
CA SER A 189 16.75 -6.86 -13.84
C SER A 189 15.62 -6.11 -14.53
N GLY A 190 15.50 -4.83 -14.17
CA GLY A 190 14.63 -3.87 -14.82
C GLY A 190 13.34 -3.59 -14.04
N ASP A 191 12.46 -2.87 -14.72
CA ASP A 191 11.17 -2.51 -14.16
C ASP A 191 10.22 -3.71 -14.19
N SER A 192 9.50 -3.87 -13.09
CA SER A 192 8.49 -4.90 -12.93
C SER A 192 7.20 -4.51 -13.67
N LEU A 193 6.09 -4.31 -12.95
CA LEU A 193 4.85 -3.76 -13.50
C LEU A 193 4.89 -2.22 -13.48
N SER A 194 3.97 -1.60 -14.20
CA SER A 194 3.77 -0.15 -14.09
C SER A 194 3.01 0.20 -12.80
N THR A 195 3.26 1.40 -12.27
CA THR A 195 2.53 1.94 -11.12
C THR A 195 1.02 1.97 -11.37
N ASP A 196 0.58 2.40 -12.56
CA ASP A 196 -0.84 2.47 -12.93
C ASP A 196 -1.53 1.09 -12.88
N GLU A 197 -0.83 0.04 -13.31
CA GLU A 197 -1.37 -1.33 -13.28
C GLU A 197 -1.57 -1.81 -11.84
N VAL A 198 -0.60 -1.52 -10.95
CA VAL A 198 -0.69 -1.89 -9.53
C VAL A 198 -1.73 -1.04 -8.79
N ALA A 199 -1.80 0.26 -9.06
CA ALA A 199 -2.79 1.16 -8.49
C ALA A 199 -4.21 0.76 -8.88
N LYS A 200 -4.43 0.43 -10.16
CA LYS A 200 -5.73 -0.08 -10.64
C LYS A 200 -6.11 -1.39 -9.97
N PHE A 201 -5.18 -2.35 -9.88
CA PHE A 201 -5.42 -3.60 -9.16
C PHE A 201 -5.78 -3.35 -7.70
N ALA A 202 -5.07 -2.43 -7.02
CA ALA A 202 -5.32 -2.09 -5.63
C ALA A 202 -6.72 -1.50 -5.40
N ALA A 203 -7.19 -0.62 -6.30
CA ALA A 203 -8.55 -0.10 -6.26
C ALA A 203 -9.61 -1.20 -6.44
N ASP A 204 -9.44 -2.06 -7.46
CA ASP A 204 -10.34 -3.19 -7.72
C ASP A 204 -10.36 -4.19 -6.56
N LEU A 205 -9.19 -4.46 -5.97
CA LEU A 205 -9.05 -5.33 -4.81
C LEU A 205 -9.77 -4.74 -3.60
N ARG A 206 -9.57 -3.45 -3.30
CA ARG A 206 -10.23 -2.77 -2.19
C ARG A 206 -11.75 -2.90 -2.30
N ALA A 207 -12.31 -2.62 -3.47
CA ALA A 207 -13.75 -2.70 -3.71
C ALA A 207 -14.32 -4.11 -3.44
N LYS A 208 -13.56 -5.16 -3.72
CA LYS A 208 -13.99 -6.56 -3.51
C LYS A 208 -13.66 -7.12 -2.12
N ALA A 209 -12.58 -6.65 -1.50
CA ALA A 209 -12.06 -7.21 -0.26
C ALA A 209 -12.78 -6.70 0.98
N ARG A 210 -13.38 -5.50 0.92
CA ARG A 210 -14.11 -4.87 2.03
C ARG A 210 -15.45 -5.53 2.27
N VAL A 211 -15.68 -5.96 3.50
CA VAL A 211 -16.97 -6.51 3.97
C VAL A 211 -17.38 -5.74 5.23
N LYS A 212 -18.62 -5.27 5.29
CA LYS A 212 -19.13 -4.52 6.45
C LYS A 212 -18.99 -5.35 7.74
N ALA A 213 -18.46 -4.74 8.79
CA ALA A 213 -18.03 -5.43 10.01
C ALA A 213 -19.18 -5.92 10.90
#